data_AF-A0A1Q9UUC6-F1
#
_entry.id   AF-A0A1Q9UUC6-F1
#
_cell.length_a   1.000
_cell.length_b   1.000
_cell.length_c   1.000
_cell.angle_alpha   90.00
_cell.angle_beta   90.00
_cell.angle_gamma   90.00
#
_symmetry.space_group_name_H-M   'P 1'
#
loop_
_entity.id
_entity.type
_entity.pdbx_description
1 polymer ?
#
loop_
_entity_poly.entity_id
_entity_poly.type
_entity_poly.pdbx_seq_one_letter_code
_entity_poly.pdbx_strand_id
1 'polypeptide(L)'
;MVLQDGIQEVSEGAANVILASNQSGTGETPRDVSLADISNAPAFGANDPRRIEVDHFPTEGLELVDQQLSPYTCLGWRVQGEGAARNSFTSVYVHRTSPLPDGAQPIDVGTAAPDGFNKVDQFYMQPGYAAPVRAATSRETFGKGPLQLISDRGIRYGIPNVATAQWLGLNENLFQPAPETIIKLLPAGASLNSQDVRRTYDSVVAPPPEEGGAAAQGGG
;
A
#
# COMPACT_ATOMS: atom_id res chain seq x y z
N MET A 1 6.32 20.66 27.88
CA MET A 1 5.15 20.18 28.65
C MET A 1 5.50 20.15 30.15
N VAL A 2 4.52 20.44 31.01
CA VAL A 2 4.66 20.38 32.46
C VAL A 2 4.04 19.08 32.97
N LEU A 3 4.74 18.38 33.86
CA LEU A 3 4.34 17.14 34.53
C LEU A 3 4.34 17.36 36.05
N GLN A 4 3.77 16.43 36.82
CA GLN A 4 3.68 16.55 38.29
C GLN A 4 5.04 16.79 38.95
N ASP A 5 6.09 16.14 38.44
CA ASP A 5 7.41 16.10 39.07
C ASP A 5 8.49 16.87 38.27
N GLY A 6 8.12 17.62 37.22
CA GLY A 6 9.10 18.28 36.36
C GLY A 6 8.58 18.77 35.02
N ILE A 7 9.50 19.09 34.13
CA ILE A 7 9.25 19.54 32.77
C ILE A 7 9.85 18.58 31.74
N GLN A 8 9.21 18.48 30.60
CA GLN A 8 9.67 17.68 29.47
C GLN A 8 9.62 18.52 28.19
N GLU A 9 10.71 18.52 27.43
CA GLU A 9 10.73 19.10 26.08
C GLU A 9 9.89 18.23 25.14
N VAL A 10 9.06 18.89 24.33
CA VAL A 10 8.13 18.22 23.39
C VAL A 10 8.20 18.94 22.05
N SER A 11 7.95 18.20 20.97
CA SER A 11 7.83 18.79 19.64
C SER A 11 6.63 19.73 19.53
N GLU A 12 6.61 20.58 18.51
CA GLU A 12 5.46 21.44 18.24
C GLU A 12 4.20 20.61 17.94
N GLY A 13 4.34 19.53 17.16
CA GLY A 13 3.23 18.62 16.87
C GLY A 13 2.66 17.97 18.14
N ALA A 14 3.52 17.49 19.05
CA ALA A 14 3.08 16.96 20.33
C ALA A 14 2.38 18.04 21.20
N ALA A 15 2.95 19.25 21.26
CA ALA A 15 2.36 20.36 22.00
C ALA A 15 0.95 20.70 21.49
N ASN A 16 0.74 20.74 20.17
CA ASN A 16 -0.56 21.00 19.56
C ASN A 16 -1.61 19.94 19.93
N VAL A 17 -1.23 18.66 19.95
CA VAL A 17 -2.14 17.57 20.38
C VAL A 17 -2.49 17.71 21.87
N ILE A 18 -1.50 17.99 22.72
CA ILE A 18 -1.72 18.19 24.16
C ILE A 18 -2.69 19.36 24.40
N LEU A 19 -2.46 20.49 23.71
CA LEU A 19 -3.32 21.67 23.80
C LEU A 19 -4.73 21.36 23.33
N ALA A 20 -4.90 20.67 22.20
CA ALA A 20 -6.22 20.27 21.70
C ALA A 20 -6.96 19.36 22.68
N SER A 21 -6.26 18.44 23.35
CA SER A 21 -6.87 17.53 24.33
C SER A 21 -7.34 18.23 25.61
N ASN A 22 -6.67 19.31 26.02
CA ASN A 22 -6.99 20.08 27.22
C ASN A 22 -8.10 21.13 27.01
N GLN A 23 -8.45 21.48 25.77
CA GLN A 23 -9.49 22.47 25.44
C GLN A 23 -10.92 22.06 25.87
N SER A 24 -11.12 20.85 26.39
CA SER A 24 -12.42 20.42 26.93
C SER A 24 -12.75 21.02 28.32
N GLY A 25 -11.85 21.78 28.94
CA GLY A 25 -12.03 22.27 30.32
C GLY A 25 -11.84 23.78 30.54
N THR A 26 -10.83 24.40 29.93
CA THR A 26 -10.57 25.85 30.04
C THR A 26 -9.81 26.30 28.78
N GLY A 27 -10.09 27.49 28.25
CA GLY A 27 -9.38 28.07 27.10
C GLY A 27 -7.94 28.50 27.46
N GLU A 28 -7.18 27.65 28.14
CA GLU A 28 -5.79 27.89 28.50
C GLU A 28 -4.95 27.92 27.23
N THR A 29 -4.42 29.12 26.94
CA THR A 29 -3.39 29.30 25.93
C THR A 29 -2.02 28.99 26.53
N PRO A 30 -1.05 28.53 25.72
CA PRO A 30 0.33 28.36 26.18
C PRO A 30 0.82 29.65 26.85
N ARG A 31 1.36 29.53 28.06
CA ARG A 31 1.94 30.66 28.77
C ARG A 31 3.43 30.72 28.48
N ASP A 32 3.89 31.89 28.07
CA ASP A 32 5.33 32.17 28.00
C ASP A 32 5.92 32.21 29.40
N VAL A 33 6.99 31.45 29.60
CA VAL A 33 7.73 31.35 30.86
C VAL A 33 9.18 31.71 30.59
N SER A 34 9.81 32.48 31.48
CA SER A 34 11.19 32.89 31.28
C SER A 34 12.16 31.72 31.52
N LEU A 35 13.34 31.77 30.88
CA LEU A 35 14.38 30.76 31.09
C LEU A 35 14.82 30.66 32.56
N ALA A 36 14.78 31.77 33.31
CA ALA A 36 15.13 31.81 34.73
C ALA A 36 14.09 31.09 35.60
N ASP A 37 12.82 31.09 35.20
CA ASP A 37 11.76 30.40 35.93
C ASP A 37 11.81 28.88 35.72
N ILE A 38 12.21 28.43 34.53
CA ILE A 38 12.32 26.99 34.22
C ILE A 38 13.67 26.37 34.65
N SER A 39 14.72 27.17 34.88
CA SER A 39 16.06 26.64 35.17
C SER A 39 16.15 25.85 36.48
N ASN A 40 15.19 26.05 37.39
CA ASN A 40 15.11 25.34 38.67
C ASN A 40 14.17 24.12 38.63
N ALA A 41 13.44 23.91 37.53
CA ALA A 41 12.53 22.78 37.39
C ALA A 41 13.30 21.53 36.95
N PRO A 42 13.03 20.34 37.54
CA PRO A 42 13.60 19.09 37.06
C PRO A 42 13.22 18.83 35.61
N ALA A 43 14.19 18.70 34.70
CA ALA A 43 13.96 18.39 33.30
C ALA A 43 14.14 16.89 33.03
N PHE A 44 13.14 16.25 32.42
CA PHE A 44 13.19 14.82 32.09
C PHE A 44 13.84 14.59 30.72
N GLY A 45 15.03 13.99 30.74
CA GLY A 45 15.73 13.55 29.54
C GLY A 45 15.12 12.31 28.90
N ALA A 46 15.64 11.91 27.73
CA ALA A 46 15.12 10.79 26.94
C ALA A 46 15.02 9.45 27.68
N ASN A 47 15.86 9.22 28.71
CA ASN A 47 15.92 7.97 29.45
C ASN A 47 15.29 8.04 30.87
N ASP A 48 14.61 9.14 31.22
CA ASP A 48 13.96 9.25 32.54
C ASP A 48 12.65 8.44 32.55
N PRO A 49 12.42 7.54 33.52
CA PRO A 49 11.20 6.72 33.58
C PRO A 49 9.91 7.53 33.80
N ARG A 50 10.01 8.80 34.21
CA ARG A 50 8.87 9.71 34.37
C ARG A 50 8.51 10.47 33.09
N ARG A 51 9.32 10.34 32.03
CA ARG A 51 9.07 10.93 30.71
C ARG A 51 7.86 10.22 30.06
N ILE A 52 6.98 11.00 29.44
CA ILE A 52 5.91 10.48 28.59
C ILE A 52 6.43 10.34 27.17
N GLU A 53 6.20 9.20 26.54
CA GLU A 53 6.60 8.97 25.15
C GLU A 53 5.72 9.78 24.18
N VAL A 54 6.28 10.86 23.64
CA VAL A 54 5.62 11.76 22.68
C VAL A 54 6.36 11.84 21.34
N ASP A 55 7.45 11.09 21.18
CA ASP A 55 8.32 11.15 20.00
C ASP A 55 7.67 10.51 18.75
N HIS A 56 6.52 9.85 18.92
CA HIS A 56 5.69 9.35 17.82
C HIS A 56 4.84 10.45 17.15
N PHE A 57 4.69 11.62 17.79
CA PHE A 57 4.03 12.77 17.18
C PHE A 57 4.96 13.48 16.18
N PRO A 58 4.39 14.18 15.19
CA PRO A 58 5.18 15.00 14.27
C PRO A 58 6.08 16.00 15.00
N THR A 59 7.25 16.28 14.43
CA THR A 59 8.17 17.30 14.95
C THR A 59 7.63 18.72 14.79
N GLU A 60 6.91 18.97 13.69
CA GLU A 60 6.32 20.26 13.33
C GLU A 60 4.79 20.20 13.37
N GLY A 61 4.13 21.36 13.26
CA GLY A 61 2.70 21.44 13.06
C GLY A 61 2.23 20.64 11.82
N LEU A 62 1.00 20.13 11.86
CA LEU A 62 0.39 19.43 10.73
C LEU A 62 -0.05 20.43 9.67
N GLU A 63 0.44 20.26 8.43
CA GLU A 63 -0.12 20.92 7.26
C GLU A 63 -1.27 20.08 6.69
N LEU A 64 -2.46 20.66 6.59
CA LEU A 64 -3.60 20.00 5.95
C LEU A 64 -3.51 20.16 4.43
N VAL A 65 -3.40 19.03 3.74
CA VAL A 65 -3.43 18.99 2.28
C VAL A 65 -4.84 19.23 1.77
N ASP A 66 -5.00 20.22 0.89
CA ASP A 66 -6.25 20.43 0.15
C ASP A 66 -6.40 19.39 -0.97
N GLN A 67 -7.38 18.49 -0.80
CA GLN A 67 -7.70 17.44 -1.75
C GLN A 67 -8.27 17.97 -3.08
N GLN A 68 -8.85 19.17 -3.10
CA GLN A 68 -9.32 19.79 -4.34
C GLN A 68 -8.14 20.24 -5.22
N LEU A 69 -7.05 20.68 -4.59
CA LEU A 69 -5.83 21.07 -5.28
C LEU A 69 -4.92 19.88 -5.60
N SER A 70 -4.97 18.83 -4.77
CA SER A 70 -4.15 17.63 -4.92
C SER A 70 -4.98 16.35 -4.84
N PRO A 71 -5.73 16.01 -5.90
CA PRO A 71 -6.70 14.91 -5.87
C PRO A 71 -6.05 13.52 -5.92
N TYR A 72 -4.75 13.42 -6.22
CA TYR A 72 -4.06 12.13 -6.34
C TYR A 72 -3.22 11.86 -5.10
N THR A 73 -3.56 10.81 -4.35
CA THR A 73 -2.75 10.27 -3.26
C THR A 73 -2.25 8.88 -3.65
N CYS A 74 -0.94 8.69 -3.64
CA CYS A 74 -0.30 7.49 -4.13
C CYS A 74 0.59 6.85 -3.05
N LEU A 75 0.54 5.53 -2.94
CA LEU A 75 1.50 4.75 -2.18
C LEU A 75 2.53 4.17 -3.16
N GLY A 76 3.78 4.60 -3.08
CA GLY A 76 4.87 4.06 -3.90
C GLY A 76 5.78 3.13 -3.09
N TRP A 77 6.25 2.09 -3.76
CA TRP A 77 7.18 1.13 -3.18
C TRP A 77 8.46 0.96 -4.01
N ARG A 78 9.57 1.10 -3.29
CA ARG A 78 11.00 1.08 -3.64
C ARG A 78 11.75 -0.19 -3.29
N VAL A 79 12.67 -0.68 -4.12
CA VAL A 79 13.94 -1.21 -3.57
C VAL A 79 15.08 -0.28 -3.96
N GLN A 80 15.94 0.04 -2.99
CA GLN A 80 17.19 0.78 -3.23
C GLN A 80 18.39 0.03 -2.67
N GLY A 81 19.58 0.35 -3.18
CA GLY A 81 20.84 -0.29 -2.81
C GLY A 81 21.10 -1.58 -3.59
N GLU A 82 22.25 -2.21 -3.32
CA GLU A 82 22.72 -3.40 -4.02
C GLU A 82 23.22 -4.47 -3.04
N GLY A 83 23.20 -5.73 -3.47
CA GLY A 83 23.65 -6.88 -2.68
C GLY A 83 23.08 -6.90 -1.26
N ALA A 84 23.99 -6.97 -0.27
CA ALA A 84 23.63 -6.99 1.14
C ALA A 84 23.07 -5.66 1.66
N ALA A 85 23.21 -4.54 0.95
CA ALA A 85 22.72 -3.21 1.35
C ALA A 85 21.29 -2.91 0.86
N ARG A 86 20.69 -3.79 0.03
CA ARG A 86 19.34 -3.60 -0.51
C ARG A 86 18.30 -3.41 0.61
N ASN A 87 17.44 -2.42 0.48
CA ASN A 87 16.32 -2.21 1.41
C ASN A 87 15.05 -1.76 0.69
N SER A 88 13.88 -2.06 1.27
CA SER A 88 12.59 -1.60 0.77
C SER A 88 12.20 -0.25 1.35
N PHE A 89 11.62 0.61 0.53
CA PHE A 89 11.13 1.92 0.95
C PHE A 89 9.69 2.10 0.51
N THR A 90 8.83 2.43 1.47
CA THR A 90 7.44 2.80 1.20
C THR A 90 7.31 4.30 1.40
N SER A 91 6.66 4.98 0.46
CA SER A 91 6.48 6.43 0.51
C SER A 91 5.07 6.78 0.07
N VAL A 92 4.47 7.77 0.72
CA VAL A 92 3.19 8.35 0.32
C VAL A 92 3.49 9.62 -0.46
N TYR A 93 2.84 9.76 -1.60
CA TYR A 93 2.96 10.92 -2.47
C TYR A 93 1.60 11.55 -2.67
N VAL A 94 1.59 12.87 -2.80
CA VAL A 94 0.40 13.66 -3.09
C VAL A 94 0.71 14.49 -4.33
N HIS A 95 -0.15 14.40 -5.34
CA HIS A 95 0.04 15.05 -6.63
C HIS A 95 -1.18 15.87 -7.03
N ARG A 96 -0.89 17.00 -7.70
CA ARG A 96 -1.90 17.88 -8.32
C ARG A 96 -2.40 17.34 -9.66
N THR A 97 -1.55 16.59 -10.36
CA THR A 97 -1.83 15.98 -11.66
C THR A 97 -1.74 14.47 -11.56
N SER A 98 -2.26 13.77 -12.56
CA SER A 98 -2.16 12.31 -12.63
C SER A 98 -0.71 11.85 -12.46
N PRO A 99 -0.45 10.81 -11.65
CA PRO A 99 0.90 10.25 -11.47
C PRO A 99 1.34 9.38 -12.65
N LEU A 100 0.44 9.11 -13.61
CA LEU A 100 0.74 8.28 -14.76
C LEU A 100 1.46 9.09 -15.86
N PRO A 101 2.32 8.44 -16.67
CA PRO A 101 2.95 9.08 -17.82
C PRO A 101 1.93 9.67 -18.81
N ASP A 102 2.33 10.72 -19.53
CA ASP A 102 1.49 11.30 -20.58
C ASP A 102 1.11 10.26 -21.63
N GLY A 103 -0.18 10.21 -21.97
CA GLY A 103 -0.72 9.23 -22.92
C GLY A 103 -0.90 7.82 -22.35
N ALA A 104 -0.66 7.60 -21.06
CA ALA A 104 -0.99 6.34 -20.40
C ALA A 104 -2.49 6.02 -20.57
N GLN A 105 -2.77 4.77 -20.92
CA GLN A 105 -4.13 4.22 -21.03
C GLN A 105 -4.25 3.09 -20.00
N PRO A 106 -4.66 3.38 -18.75
CA PRO A 106 -5.00 2.35 -17.79
C PRO A 106 -6.11 1.47 -18.34
N ILE A 107 -6.05 0.19 -17.98
CA ILE A 107 -7.09 -0.78 -18.29
C ILE A 107 -7.88 -1.11 -17.04
N ASP A 108 -9.16 -1.37 -17.21
CA ASP A 108 -9.99 -1.87 -16.12
C ASP A 108 -9.61 -3.31 -15.81
N VAL A 109 -9.38 -3.60 -14.53
CA VAL A 109 -9.00 -4.93 -14.08
C VAL A 109 -10.26 -5.75 -13.82
N GLY A 110 -10.55 -6.68 -14.73
CA GLY A 110 -11.78 -7.48 -14.70
C GLY A 110 -11.78 -8.63 -13.68
N THR A 111 -12.91 -8.73 -12.97
CA THR A 111 -13.40 -9.81 -12.08
C THR A 111 -12.65 -10.07 -10.77
N ALA A 112 -13.43 -10.13 -9.69
CA ALA A 112 -13.02 -10.56 -8.37
C ALA A 112 -12.40 -11.96 -8.40
N ALA A 113 -11.21 -12.11 -7.82
CA ALA A 113 -10.64 -13.41 -7.54
C ALA A 113 -11.54 -14.13 -6.53
N PRO A 114 -11.64 -15.47 -6.57
CA PRO A 114 -12.50 -16.24 -5.66
C PRO A 114 -12.23 -15.99 -4.17
N ASP A 115 -11.07 -15.42 -3.84
CA ASP A 115 -10.63 -15.07 -2.50
C ASP A 115 -11.13 -13.69 -2.01
N GLY A 116 -11.77 -12.89 -2.88
CA GLY A 116 -12.32 -11.57 -2.55
C GLY A 116 -11.29 -10.45 -2.36
N PHE A 117 -10.02 -10.66 -2.74
CA PHE A 117 -8.94 -9.69 -2.48
C PHE A 117 -8.65 -8.72 -3.63
N ASN A 118 -9.30 -8.86 -4.79
CA ASN A 118 -9.11 -7.90 -5.89
C ASN A 118 -9.73 -6.55 -5.52
N LYS A 119 -8.86 -5.54 -5.35
CA LYS A 119 -9.23 -4.17 -4.95
C LYS A 119 -8.64 -3.10 -5.88
N VAL A 120 -8.16 -3.48 -7.06
CA VAL A 120 -7.66 -2.54 -8.07
C VAL A 120 -8.73 -2.33 -9.12
N ASP A 121 -9.16 -1.09 -9.30
CA ASP A 121 -10.10 -0.73 -10.37
C ASP A 121 -9.39 -0.70 -11.73
N GLN A 122 -8.21 -0.07 -11.76
CA GLN A 122 -7.45 0.15 -12.97
C GLN A 122 -5.97 -0.20 -12.80
N PHE A 123 -5.39 -0.82 -13.83
CA PHE A 123 -3.98 -1.18 -13.88
C PHE A 123 -3.32 -0.49 -15.06
N TYR A 124 -2.06 -0.10 -14.87
CA TYR A 124 -1.24 0.42 -15.93
C TYR A 124 0.15 -0.22 -15.92
N MET A 125 0.54 -0.69 -17.10
CA MET A 125 1.89 -1.08 -17.47
C MET A 125 2.03 -0.73 -18.95
N GLN A 126 3.26 -0.48 -19.41
CA GLN A 126 3.51 -0.31 -20.83
C GLN A 126 3.01 -1.54 -21.61
N PRO A 127 2.17 -1.39 -22.66
CA PRO A 127 1.66 -2.51 -23.43
C PRO A 127 2.76 -3.35 -24.07
N GLY A 128 2.60 -4.68 -24.09
CA GLY A 128 3.59 -5.63 -24.61
C GLY A 128 4.70 -6.00 -23.62
N TYR A 129 4.66 -5.47 -22.40
CA TYR A 129 5.61 -5.81 -21.34
C TYR A 129 4.99 -6.79 -20.33
N ALA A 130 5.86 -7.41 -19.56
CA ALA A 130 5.48 -8.18 -18.39
C ALA A 130 6.53 -7.98 -17.30
N ALA A 131 6.12 -7.99 -16.04
CA ALA A 131 7.01 -7.84 -14.90
C ALA A 131 7.24 -9.20 -14.22
N PRO A 132 8.43 -9.82 -14.40
CA PRO A 132 8.84 -10.94 -13.56
C PRO A 132 9.17 -10.41 -12.16
N VAL A 133 8.42 -10.88 -11.16
CA VAL A 133 8.56 -10.44 -9.78
C VAL A 133 8.65 -11.61 -8.82
N ARG A 134 9.35 -11.39 -7.71
CA ARG A 134 9.38 -12.29 -6.58
C ARG A 134 8.68 -11.62 -5.42
N ALA A 135 7.59 -12.21 -4.95
CA ALA A 135 6.84 -11.61 -3.85
C ALA A 135 7.70 -11.56 -2.58
N ALA A 136 7.62 -10.47 -1.83
CA ALA A 136 8.36 -10.29 -0.59
C ALA A 136 7.49 -9.60 0.46
N THR A 137 7.67 -9.99 1.72
CA THR A 137 7.04 -9.35 2.89
C THR A 137 8.03 -8.50 3.68
N SER A 138 9.33 -8.70 3.45
CA SER A 138 10.43 -8.02 4.12
C SER A 138 11.71 -8.11 3.29
N ARG A 139 12.76 -7.41 3.71
CA ARG A 139 14.09 -7.46 3.08
C ARG A 139 14.66 -8.89 3.04
N GLU A 140 14.45 -9.66 4.11
CA GLU A 140 14.98 -11.02 4.28
C GLU A 140 14.35 -12.02 3.30
N THR A 141 13.20 -11.66 2.72
CA THR A 141 12.43 -12.50 1.79
C THR A 141 12.60 -12.13 0.32
N PHE A 142 13.38 -11.09 -0.01
CA PHE A 142 13.61 -10.63 -1.39
C PHE A 142 14.03 -11.73 -2.37
N GLY A 143 14.78 -12.74 -1.91
CA GLY A 143 15.23 -13.87 -2.74
C GLY A 143 14.49 -15.18 -2.52
N LYS A 144 13.47 -15.22 -1.65
CA LYS A 144 12.87 -16.46 -1.15
C LYS A 144 11.39 -16.64 -1.45
N GLY A 145 10.67 -15.56 -1.74
CA GLY A 145 9.24 -15.66 -1.98
C GLY A 145 8.87 -16.27 -3.34
N PRO A 146 7.56 -16.46 -3.59
CA PRO A 146 7.05 -17.08 -4.82
C PRO A 146 7.35 -16.23 -6.05
N LEU A 147 7.65 -16.91 -7.15
CA LEU A 147 7.86 -16.31 -8.46
C LEU A 147 6.52 -16.05 -9.14
N GLN A 148 6.35 -14.85 -9.69
CA GLN A 148 5.14 -14.47 -10.41
C GLN A 148 5.51 -13.66 -11.64
N LEU A 149 4.71 -13.78 -12.69
CA LEU A 149 4.76 -12.91 -13.86
C LEU A 149 3.49 -12.07 -13.87
N ILE A 150 3.64 -10.74 -13.89
CA ILE A 150 2.51 -9.81 -14.03
C ILE A 150 2.45 -9.38 -15.50
N SER A 151 1.33 -9.61 -16.16
CA SER A 151 1.14 -9.16 -17.54
C SER A 151 0.82 -7.66 -17.63
N ASP A 152 0.95 -7.09 -18.82
CA ASP A 152 0.41 -5.78 -19.17
C ASP A 152 -1.12 -5.66 -18.98
N ARG A 153 -1.81 -6.80 -18.79
CA ARG A 153 -3.24 -6.86 -18.45
C ARG A 153 -3.55 -6.83 -16.95
N GLY A 154 -2.54 -6.66 -16.09
CA GLY A 154 -2.75 -6.61 -14.64
C GLY A 154 -3.16 -7.96 -14.03
N ILE A 155 -2.83 -9.08 -14.69
CA ILE A 155 -3.09 -10.43 -14.17
C ILE A 155 -1.76 -11.00 -13.67
N ARG A 156 -1.77 -11.56 -12.46
CA ARG A 156 -0.60 -12.26 -11.90
C ARG A 156 -0.68 -13.75 -12.19
N TYR A 157 0.38 -14.30 -12.76
CA TYR A 157 0.52 -15.72 -13.03
C TYR A 157 1.63 -16.31 -12.16
N GLY A 158 1.31 -17.34 -11.38
CA GLY A 158 2.31 -18.03 -10.55
C GLY A 158 3.28 -18.84 -11.40
N ILE A 159 4.57 -18.80 -11.05
CA ILE A 159 5.60 -19.66 -11.65
C ILE A 159 6.08 -20.64 -10.57
N PRO A 160 5.99 -21.97 -10.80
CA PRO A 160 6.20 -22.95 -9.75
C PRO A 160 7.65 -23.05 -9.28
N ASN A 161 8.64 -22.78 -10.14
CA ASN A 161 10.06 -22.86 -9.81
C ASN A 161 10.94 -22.15 -10.87
N VAL A 162 12.23 -22.00 -10.55
CA VAL A 162 13.23 -21.33 -11.42
C VAL A 162 13.43 -22.09 -12.74
N ALA A 163 13.34 -23.42 -12.76
CA ALA A 163 13.47 -24.19 -14.00
C ALA A 163 12.34 -23.86 -14.97
N THR A 164 11.09 -23.77 -14.50
CA THR A 164 9.96 -23.32 -15.32
C THR A 164 10.14 -21.88 -15.78
N ALA A 165 10.66 -20.98 -14.94
CA ALA A 165 10.99 -19.62 -15.35
C ALA A 165 11.99 -19.59 -16.51
N GLN A 166 13.07 -20.38 -16.44
CA GLN A 166 14.07 -20.48 -17.50
C GLN A 166 13.48 -20.98 -18.83
N TRP A 167 12.57 -21.96 -18.78
CA TRP A 167 11.84 -22.41 -19.98
C TRP A 167 10.96 -21.31 -20.61
N LEU A 168 10.49 -20.36 -19.81
CA LEU A 168 9.76 -19.17 -20.27
C LEU A 168 10.70 -18.04 -20.75
N GLY A 169 12.01 -18.26 -20.75
CA GLY A 169 13.01 -17.23 -21.06
C GLY A 169 13.25 -16.22 -19.93
N LEU A 170 12.76 -16.52 -18.73
CA LEU A 170 12.89 -15.66 -17.55
C LEU A 170 14.04 -16.15 -16.67
N ASN A 171 15.20 -15.51 -16.79
CA ASN A 171 16.34 -15.78 -15.92
C ASN A 171 16.07 -15.30 -14.49
N GLU A 172 16.67 -15.97 -13.50
CA GLU A 172 16.42 -15.68 -12.08
C GLU A 172 16.75 -14.22 -11.68
N ASN A 173 17.76 -13.63 -12.30
CA ASN A 173 18.17 -12.24 -12.07
C ASN A 173 17.15 -11.20 -12.58
N LEU A 174 16.20 -11.59 -13.42
CA LEU A 174 15.13 -10.70 -13.88
C LEU A 174 14.05 -10.49 -12.82
N PHE A 175 13.91 -11.43 -11.86
CA PHE A 175 12.88 -11.36 -10.85
C PHE A 175 13.22 -10.31 -9.79
N GLN A 176 12.57 -9.16 -9.90
CA GLN A 176 12.70 -8.11 -8.90
C GLN A 176 11.79 -8.41 -7.70
N PRO A 177 12.24 -8.14 -6.46
CA PRO A 177 11.37 -8.22 -5.31
C PRO A 177 10.23 -7.22 -5.47
N ALA A 178 9.03 -7.63 -5.10
CA ALA A 178 7.86 -6.76 -5.07
C ALA A 178 6.98 -7.10 -3.85
N PRO A 179 6.32 -6.11 -3.24
CA PRO A 179 5.61 -6.30 -1.99
C PRO A 179 4.39 -7.17 -2.23
N GLU A 180 4.29 -8.26 -1.47
CA GLU A 180 3.22 -9.24 -1.61
C GLU A 180 1.83 -8.60 -1.45
N THR A 181 1.72 -7.58 -0.59
CA THR A 181 0.50 -6.81 -0.35
C THR A 181 -0.01 -6.08 -1.59
N ILE A 182 0.87 -5.57 -2.47
CA ILE A 182 0.46 -4.91 -3.72
C ILE A 182 0.14 -5.96 -4.79
N ILE A 183 0.98 -6.99 -4.90
CA ILE A 183 0.77 -8.07 -5.89
C ILE A 183 -0.58 -8.75 -5.68
N LYS A 184 -0.98 -9.00 -4.43
CA LYS A 184 -2.24 -9.66 -4.08
C LYS A 184 -3.50 -8.87 -4.46
N LEU A 185 -3.38 -7.58 -4.75
CA LEU A 185 -4.52 -6.79 -5.24
C LEU A 185 -4.90 -7.15 -6.69
N LEU A 186 -3.97 -7.77 -7.42
CA LEU A 186 -4.18 -8.20 -8.80
C LEU A 186 -4.86 -9.57 -8.86
N PRO A 187 -5.80 -9.76 -9.82
CA PRO A 187 -6.40 -11.06 -10.09
C PRO A 187 -5.36 -12.13 -10.37
N ALA A 188 -5.54 -13.29 -9.73
CA ALA A 188 -4.76 -14.48 -10.03
C ALA A 188 -5.23 -15.14 -11.32
N GLY A 189 -4.33 -15.24 -12.29
CA GLY A 189 -4.51 -16.08 -13.47
C GLY A 189 -4.15 -17.54 -13.20
N ALA A 190 -4.19 -18.36 -14.25
CA ALA A 190 -3.71 -19.73 -14.19
C ALA A 190 -2.22 -19.79 -13.81
N SER A 191 -1.80 -20.86 -13.13
CA SER A 191 -0.38 -21.09 -12.92
C SER A 191 0.31 -21.37 -14.26
N LEU A 192 1.52 -20.83 -14.48
CA LEU A 192 2.35 -21.13 -15.65
C LEU A 192 3.06 -22.48 -15.44
N ASN A 193 2.28 -23.53 -15.15
CA ASN A 193 2.76 -24.87 -14.88
C ASN A 193 2.35 -25.81 -16.02
N SER A 194 3.31 -26.55 -16.55
CA SER A 194 3.07 -27.53 -17.61
C SER A 194 2.15 -28.69 -17.18
N GLN A 195 2.04 -28.98 -15.88
CA GLN A 195 1.11 -29.99 -15.36
C GLN A 195 -0.35 -29.55 -15.49
N ASP A 196 -0.64 -28.25 -15.36
CA ASP A 196 -2.00 -27.73 -15.44
C ASP A 196 -2.51 -27.69 -16.89
N VAL A 197 -1.60 -27.56 -17.86
CA VAL A 197 -1.89 -27.65 -19.30
C VAL A 197 -2.37 -29.06 -19.73
N ARG A 198 -2.04 -30.11 -18.95
CA ARG A 198 -2.50 -31.48 -19.24
C ARG A 198 -3.93 -31.76 -18.78
N ARG A 199 -4.62 -30.77 -18.21
CA ARG A 199 -6.01 -30.90 -17.77
C ARG A 199 -6.93 -30.57 -18.93
N THR A 200 -7.72 -31.55 -19.35
CA THR A 200 -8.83 -31.32 -20.28
C THR A 200 -10.02 -30.79 -19.47
N TYR A 201 -10.50 -29.59 -19.81
CA TYR A 201 -11.75 -29.07 -19.26
C TYR A 201 -12.88 -29.37 -20.24
N ASP A 202 -13.97 -29.96 -19.74
CA ASP A 202 -15.21 -30.09 -20.50
C ASP A 202 -15.94 -28.75 -20.42
N SER A 203 -16.12 -28.08 -21.55
CA SER A 203 -16.80 -26.78 -21.59
C SER A 203 -18.31 -27.00 -21.62
N VAL A 204 -19.01 -26.65 -20.54
CA VAL A 204 -20.48 -26.58 -20.55
C VAL A 204 -20.87 -25.22 -21.12
N VAL A 205 -21.43 -25.20 -22.33
CA VAL A 205 -22.11 -24.00 -22.85
C VAL A 205 -23.36 -23.80 -22.00
N ALA A 206 -23.44 -22.65 -21.32
CA ALA A 206 -24.65 -22.29 -20.59
C ALA A 206 -25.81 -22.18 -21.59
N PRO A 207 -26.96 -22.85 -21.34
CA PRO A 207 -28.11 -22.72 -22.21
C PRO A 207 -28.58 -21.25 -22.23
N PRO A 208 -29.07 -20.75 -23.38
CA PRO A 208 -29.57 -19.39 -23.48
C PRO A 208 -30.70 -19.17 -22.47
N PRO A 209 -30.82 -17.95 -21.90
CA PRO A 209 -31.88 -17.65 -20.95
C PRO A 209 -33.25 -17.86 -21.62
N GLU A 210 -34.09 -18.67 -21.01
CA GLU A 210 -35.46 -18.89 -21.47
C GLU A 210 -36.24 -17.57 -21.41
N GLU A 211 -36.70 -17.09 -22.57
CA GLU A 211 -37.64 -15.97 -22.65
C GLU A 211 -38.94 -16.38 -21.95
N GLY A 212 -39.13 -15.86 -20.73
CA GLY A 212 -40.34 -16.06 -19.94
C GLY A 212 -41.58 -15.67 -20.73
N GLY A 213 -42.42 -16.67 -21.02
CA GLY A 213 -43.73 -16.49 -21.62
C GLY A 213 -44.59 -15.53 -20.80
N ALA A 214 -45.03 -14.45 -21.44
CA ALA A 214 -46.01 -13.54 -20.90
C ALA A 214 -47.36 -14.26 -20.74
N ALA A 215 -47.72 -14.58 -19.51
CA ALA A 215 -49.09 -14.87 -19.11
C ALA A 215 -49.71 -13.59 -18.53
N ALA A 216 -50.65 -12.96 -19.25
CA ALA A 216 -51.91 -12.45 -18.69
C ALA A 216 -52.74 -11.61 -19.68
N GLN A 217 -54.04 -11.94 -19.70
CA GLN A 217 -55.28 -11.17 -19.98
C GLN A 217 -56.11 -11.89 -21.06
N GLY A 218 -57.29 -12.44 -20.81
CA GLY A 218 -58.38 -11.97 -19.94
C GLY A 218 -59.59 -11.78 -20.87
N GLY A 219 -60.58 -12.67 -20.80
CA GLY A 219 -61.75 -12.66 -21.67
C GLY A 219 -62.89 -11.77 -21.20
N GLY A 220 -63.86 -11.53 -22.09
CA GLY A 220 -65.19 -10.98 -21.79
C GLY A 220 -65.39 -9.54 -22.22
#